data_AF-A0A949LAJ7-F1
#
_entry.id   AF-A0A949LAJ7-F1
#
_cell.length_a   1.000
_cell.length_b   1.000
_cell.length_c   1.000
_cell.angle_alpha   90.00
_cell.angle_beta   90.00
_cell.angle_gamma   90.00
#
_symmetry.space_group_name_H-M   'P 1'
#
loop_
_entity.id
_entity.type
_entity.pdbx_description
1 polymer ?
#
loop_
_entity_poly.entity_id
_entity_poly.type
_entity_poly.pdbx_seq_one_letter_code
_entity_poly.pdbx_strand_id
1 'polypeptide(L)'
;KRYLASIGISSGGYSAGIEDIPDIPAPAIMSIVIKGFKHFVVFQGITEGHIILSDPAFGNMSITLTKFKKLWEQRVFFTIQNPDESEKQSPHTALSENRLRFVREDIYYHGVLRNDNAVQREITQKNQLRALMGAGVFKPDIR
;
A
#
# COMPACT_ATOMS: atom_id res chain seq x y z
N LYS A 1 0.41 -12.93 17.49
CA LYS A 1 0.61 -13.05 18.96
C LYS A 1 1.51 -14.22 19.37
N ARG A 2 1.14 -15.50 19.14
CA ARG A 2 1.92 -16.67 19.61
C ARG A 2 3.38 -16.71 19.16
N TYR A 3 3.65 -16.42 17.89
CA TYR A 3 5.02 -16.41 17.35
C TYR A 3 5.92 -15.37 18.03
N LEU A 4 5.44 -14.12 18.15
CA LEU A 4 6.20 -13.06 18.82
C LEU A 4 6.44 -13.39 20.31
N ALA A 5 5.46 -13.98 20.98
CA ALA A 5 5.64 -14.44 22.36
C ALA A 5 6.71 -15.54 22.49
N SER A 6 6.83 -16.45 21.51
CA SER A 6 7.88 -17.49 21.54
C SER A 6 9.30 -16.95 21.36
N ILE A 7 9.46 -15.77 20.79
CA ILE A 7 10.76 -15.09 20.63
C ILE A 7 10.95 -13.98 21.68
N GLY A 8 10.12 -13.93 22.73
CA GLY A 8 10.24 -12.98 23.83
C GLY A 8 9.79 -11.55 23.51
N ILE A 9 9.12 -11.32 22.38
CA ILE A 9 8.66 -9.99 21.96
C ILE A 9 7.21 -9.78 22.41
N SER A 10 6.96 -8.72 23.18
CA SER A 10 5.59 -8.34 23.57
C SER A 10 4.82 -7.81 22.36
N SER A 11 3.58 -8.27 22.21
CA SER A 11 2.71 -7.85 21.10
C SER A 11 1.25 -7.78 21.51
N GLY A 12 0.56 -6.77 20.98
CA GLY A 12 -0.85 -6.54 21.18
C GLY A 12 -1.65 -6.72 19.88
N GLY A 13 -2.88 -7.20 20.00
CA GLY A 13 -3.85 -7.21 18.90
C GLY A 13 -5.08 -6.46 19.36
N TYR A 14 -5.53 -5.51 18.55
CA TYR A 14 -6.58 -4.55 18.90
C TYR A 14 -7.58 -4.45 17.76
N SER A 15 -8.79 -4.03 18.10
CA SER A 15 -9.83 -3.64 17.14
C SER A 15 -10.10 -2.15 17.32
N ALA A 16 -10.25 -1.43 16.21
CA ALA A 16 -10.46 0.02 16.23
C ALA A 16 -11.51 0.44 15.21
N GLY A 17 -12.20 1.55 15.49
CA GLY A 17 -13.06 2.23 14.54
C GLY A 17 -12.27 2.83 13.38
N ILE A 18 -13.00 3.29 12.38
CA ILE A 18 -12.41 4.04 11.26
C ILE A 18 -11.97 5.44 11.73
N GLU A 19 -12.71 5.99 12.67
CA GLU A 19 -12.48 7.24 13.38
C GLU A 19 -11.17 7.23 14.17
N ASP A 20 -10.76 6.05 14.67
CA ASP A 20 -9.57 5.88 15.50
C ASP A 20 -8.29 5.73 14.68
N ILE A 21 -8.38 5.62 13.34
CA ILE A 21 -7.21 5.44 12.45
C ILE A 21 -6.09 6.47 12.70
N PRO A 22 -6.38 7.78 12.91
CA PRO A 22 -5.35 8.77 13.22
C PRO A 22 -4.60 8.51 14.53
N ASP A 23 -5.23 7.82 15.48
CA ASP A 23 -4.67 7.54 16.81
C ASP A 23 -3.97 6.18 16.87
N ILE A 24 -4.04 5.38 15.80
CA ILE A 24 -3.35 4.09 15.74
C ILE A 24 -1.83 4.36 15.70
N PRO A 25 -1.05 3.79 16.63
CA PRO A 25 0.39 3.94 16.63
C PRO A 25 1.00 3.30 15.39
N ALA A 26 1.86 4.04 14.68
CA ALA A 26 2.65 3.53 13.58
C ALA A 26 4.09 3.22 14.05
N PRO A 27 4.74 2.14 13.56
CA PRO A 27 4.21 1.19 12.59
C PRO A 27 3.29 0.13 13.22
N ALA A 28 2.21 -0.23 12.52
CA ALA A 28 1.28 -1.29 12.92
C ALA A 28 1.00 -2.27 11.78
N ILE A 29 0.72 -3.53 12.09
CA ILE A 29 0.32 -4.54 11.10
C ILE A 29 -1.21 -4.56 11.03
N MET A 30 -1.79 -4.33 9.86
CA MET A 30 -3.24 -4.30 9.64
C MET A 30 -3.68 -5.43 8.70
N SER A 31 -4.89 -5.96 8.94
CA SER A 31 -5.53 -6.96 8.06
C SER A 31 -6.50 -6.28 7.11
N ILE A 32 -6.20 -6.28 5.81
CA ILE A 32 -7.09 -5.74 4.77
C ILE A 32 -7.60 -6.85 3.86
N VAL A 33 -8.71 -6.60 3.17
CA VAL A 33 -9.30 -7.51 2.19
C VAL A 33 -9.18 -6.92 0.80
N ILE A 34 -8.53 -7.65 -0.10
CA ILE A 34 -8.36 -7.29 -1.51
C ILE A 34 -8.92 -8.45 -2.33
N LYS A 35 -9.99 -8.20 -3.11
CA LYS A 35 -10.69 -9.23 -3.94
C LYS A 35 -11.12 -10.49 -3.17
N GLY A 36 -11.48 -10.35 -1.89
CA GLY A 36 -11.86 -11.49 -1.05
C GLY A 36 -10.68 -12.25 -0.44
N PHE A 37 -9.43 -11.87 -0.75
CA PHE A 37 -8.24 -12.40 -0.08
C PHE A 37 -7.83 -11.48 1.06
N LYS A 38 -7.43 -12.08 2.19
CA LYS A 38 -6.95 -11.36 3.37
C LYS A 38 -5.44 -11.14 3.22
N HIS A 39 -5.03 -9.88 3.32
CA HIS A 39 -3.64 -9.45 3.25
C HIS A 39 -3.23 -8.76 4.55
N PHE A 40 -2.02 -9.04 5.00
CA PHE A 40 -1.40 -8.28 6.08
C PHE A 40 -0.49 -7.22 5.48
N VAL A 41 -0.74 -5.97 5.87
CA VAL A 41 0.03 -4.81 5.44
C VAL A 41 0.60 -4.09 6.65
N VAL A 42 1.70 -3.38 6.47
CA VAL A 42 2.28 -2.51 7.49
C VAL A 42 1.76 -1.10 7.27
N PHE A 43 0.98 -0.58 8.21
CA PHE A 43 0.63 0.82 8.32
C PHE A 43 1.82 1.63 8.80
N GLN A 44 2.22 2.61 8.00
CA GLN A 44 3.33 3.51 8.32
C GLN A 44 2.86 4.87 8.85
N GLY A 45 1.60 5.24 8.60
CA GLY A 45 1.06 6.52 9.04
C GLY A 45 0.12 7.15 8.01
N ILE A 46 -0.25 8.40 8.30
CA ILE A 46 -1.11 9.24 7.45
C ILE A 46 -0.29 10.42 6.96
N THR A 47 -0.38 10.75 5.68
CA THR A 47 0.29 11.90 5.07
C THR A 47 -0.68 12.54 4.08
N GLU A 48 -0.96 13.85 4.23
CA GLU A 48 -1.82 14.61 3.31
C GLU A 48 -3.21 13.98 3.05
N GLY A 49 -3.79 13.31 4.05
CA GLY A 49 -5.09 12.62 3.93
C GLY A 49 -5.02 11.23 3.25
N HIS A 50 -3.82 10.78 2.93
CA HIS A 50 -3.54 9.43 2.44
C HIS A 50 -2.96 8.55 3.54
N ILE A 51 -3.35 7.28 3.51
CA ILE A 51 -2.79 6.23 4.36
C ILE A 51 -1.63 5.58 3.61
N ILE A 52 -0.48 5.52 4.26
CA ILE A 52 0.73 4.91 3.74
C ILE A 52 0.82 3.47 4.26
N LEU A 53 0.82 2.51 3.33
CA LEU A 53 0.88 1.08 3.62
C LEU A 53 2.08 0.44 2.92
N SER A 54 2.65 -0.60 3.52
CA SER A 54 3.55 -1.54 2.83
C SER A 54 2.92 -2.91 2.78
N ASP A 55 2.69 -3.42 1.58
CA ASP A 55 2.33 -4.80 1.34
C ASP A 55 3.59 -5.60 0.93
N PRO A 56 3.93 -6.72 1.59
CA PRO A 56 5.04 -7.56 1.19
C PRO A 56 5.00 -8.05 -0.26
N ALA A 57 3.80 -8.21 -0.84
CA ALA A 57 3.61 -8.67 -2.21
C ALA A 57 3.74 -7.56 -3.26
N PHE A 58 3.32 -6.33 -2.92
CA PHE A 58 3.18 -5.23 -3.90
C PHE A 58 4.07 -4.01 -3.61
N GLY A 59 4.75 -4.00 -2.46
CA GLY A 59 5.59 -2.89 -2.00
C GLY A 59 4.80 -1.80 -1.28
N ASN A 60 5.34 -0.58 -1.31
CA ASN A 60 4.72 0.58 -0.66
C ASN A 60 3.58 1.13 -1.53
N MET A 61 2.49 1.52 -0.90
CA MET A 61 1.33 2.12 -1.53
C MET A 61 0.78 3.27 -0.68
N SER A 62 0.15 4.22 -1.34
CA SER A 62 -0.59 5.32 -0.72
C SER A 62 -2.02 5.26 -1.20
N ILE A 63 -2.99 5.25 -0.29
CA ILE A 63 -4.41 5.17 -0.62
C ILE A 63 -5.22 6.17 0.18
N THR A 64 -6.31 6.66 -0.40
CA THR A 64 -7.19 7.60 0.30
C THR A 64 -7.87 6.93 1.49
N LEU A 65 -8.13 7.70 2.55
CA LEU A 65 -8.85 7.23 3.74
C LEU A 65 -10.18 6.56 3.35
N THR A 66 -10.97 7.19 2.47
CA THR A 66 -12.26 6.66 1.99
C THR A 66 -12.14 5.27 1.38
N LYS A 67 -11.04 5.00 0.68
CA LYS A 67 -10.82 3.71 0.04
C LYS A 67 -10.31 2.67 1.02
N PHE A 68 -9.39 3.04 1.90
CA PHE A 68 -8.92 2.17 2.98
C PHE A 68 -10.06 1.67 3.85
N LYS A 69 -11.06 2.52 4.16
CA LYS A 69 -12.28 2.12 4.88
C LYS A 69 -12.99 0.91 4.26
N LYS A 70 -12.95 0.76 2.93
CA LYS A 70 -13.55 -0.37 2.20
C LYS A 70 -12.70 -1.63 2.25
N LEU A 71 -11.38 -1.48 2.39
CA LEU A 71 -10.43 -2.60 2.43
C LEU A 71 -10.26 -3.13 3.86
N TRP A 72 -10.34 -2.26 4.88
CA TRP A 72 -10.13 -2.61 6.29
C TRP A 72 -11.42 -3.11 6.96
N GLU A 73 -11.99 -4.19 6.43
CA GLU A 73 -13.28 -4.74 6.85
C GLU A 73 -13.26 -5.29 8.28
N GLN A 74 -12.20 -6.03 8.64
CA GLN A 74 -12.11 -6.68 9.95
C GLN A 74 -11.78 -5.71 11.09
N ARG A 75 -11.28 -4.51 10.78
CA ARG A 75 -10.95 -3.47 11.77
C ARG A 75 -9.94 -3.89 12.84
N VAL A 76 -9.11 -4.90 12.53
CA VAL A 76 -8.07 -5.41 13.42
C VAL A 76 -6.70 -4.89 13.00
N PHE A 77 -5.89 -4.54 13.99
CA PHE A 77 -4.48 -4.23 13.84
C PHE A 77 -3.64 -4.84 14.97
N PHE A 78 -2.35 -4.96 14.74
CA PHE A 78 -1.38 -5.52 15.69
C PHE A 78 -0.22 -4.57 15.86
N THR A 79 0.24 -4.43 17.10
CA THR A 79 1.41 -3.62 17.44
C THR A 79 2.46 -4.50 18.11
N ILE A 80 3.72 -4.09 17.94
CA ILE A 80 4.85 -4.67 18.64
C ILE A 80 5.17 -3.72 19.79
N GLN A 81 5.24 -4.24 21.01
CA GLN A 81 5.60 -3.49 22.21
C GLN A 81 7.05 -3.84 22.51
N ASN A 82 7.99 -3.00 22.06
CA ASN A 82 9.38 -3.12 22.48
C ASN A 82 9.60 -2.31 23.76
N PRO A 83 10.10 -2.92 24.85
CA PRO A 83 10.35 -2.21 26.10
C PRO A 83 11.48 -1.15 25.99
N ASP A 84 12.41 -1.31 25.04
CA ASP A 84 13.57 -0.42 24.87
C ASP A 84 13.38 0.69 23.80
N GLU A 85 12.25 0.71 23.08
CA GLU A 85 12.04 1.60 21.92
C GLU A 85 11.01 2.72 22.14
N SER A 86 10.50 2.89 23.37
CA SER A 86 9.61 4.02 23.70
C SER A 86 10.24 5.39 23.44
N GLU A 87 11.54 5.45 23.17
CA GLU A 87 12.31 6.68 22.95
C GLU A 87 12.82 6.88 21.50
N LYS A 88 12.59 5.92 20.58
CA LYS A 88 13.12 5.99 19.19
C LYS A 88 12.06 5.99 18.08
N GLN A 89 10.80 6.16 18.43
CA GLN A 89 9.75 6.38 17.43
C GLN A 89 9.65 7.89 17.14
N SER A 90 10.67 8.43 16.48
CA SER A 90 10.51 9.71 15.77
C SER A 90 9.43 9.51 14.71
N PRO A 91 8.30 10.25 14.76
CA PRO A 91 7.17 10.05 13.84
C PRO A 91 7.48 10.41 12.37
N HIS A 92 8.74 10.75 12.06
CA HIS A 92 9.17 11.29 10.77
C HIS A 92 10.47 10.70 10.23
N THR A 93 11.05 9.64 10.80
CA THR A 93 12.32 9.11 10.27
C THR A 93 12.08 8.25 9.02
N ALA A 94 12.02 8.97 7.90
CA ALA A 94 12.21 8.56 6.52
C ALA A 94 11.01 7.94 5.78
N LEU A 95 9.91 8.69 5.72
CA LEU A 95 9.18 8.85 4.45
C LEU A 95 10.09 9.60 3.45
N SER A 96 11.16 8.94 2.97
CA SER A 96 11.96 9.51 1.88
C SER A 96 11.11 9.49 0.61
N GLU A 97 11.30 10.46 -0.29
CA GLU A 97 10.63 10.48 -1.61
C GLU A 97 10.74 9.13 -2.34
N ASN A 98 11.84 8.40 -2.12
CA ASN A 98 12.10 7.09 -2.71
C ASN A 98 11.25 5.94 -2.10
N ARG A 99 10.74 6.10 -0.86
CA ARG A 99 9.74 5.19 -0.23
C ARG A 99 8.31 5.56 -0.58
N LEU A 100 8.04 6.84 -0.86
CA LEU A 100 6.80 7.32 -1.47
C LEU A 100 6.80 6.97 -2.96
N ARG A 101 6.74 5.67 -3.28
CA ARG A 101 6.25 5.30 -4.60
C ARG A 101 4.77 5.66 -4.63
N PHE A 102 4.48 6.80 -5.23
CA PHE A 102 3.15 7.13 -5.71
C PHE A 102 2.78 6.12 -6.81
N VAL A 103 2.44 4.90 -6.42
CA VAL A 103 1.67 4.02 -7.26
C VAL A 103 0.35 4.75 -7.39
N ARG A 104 0.16 5.44 -8.51
CA ARG A 104 -1.13 6.05 -8.82
C ARG A 104 -2.18 4.97 -8.63
N GLU A 105 -3.24 5.35 -7.94
CA GLU A 105 -4.31 4.47 -7.51
C GLU A 105 -4.66 3.52 -8.67
N ASP A 106 -4.91 4.07 -9.86
CA ASP A 106 -5.17 3.35 -11.11
C ASP A 106 -4.20 2.19 -11.43
N ILE A 107 -2.90 2.30 -11.21
CA ILE A 107 -1.90 1.24 -11.47
C ILE A 107 -2.04 0.09 -10.46
N TYR A 108 -2.34 0.40 -9.19
CA TYR A 108 -2.64 -0.61 -8.18
C TYR A 108 -3.97 -1.31 -8.50
N TYR A 109 -5.01 -0.56 -8.88
CA TYR A 109 -6.29 -1.13 -9.34
C TYR A 109 -6.13 -1.90 -10.67
N HIS A 110 -5.26 -1.49 -11.59
CA HIS A 110 -5.07 -2.19 -12.85
C HIS A 110 -4.25 -3.48 -12.68
N GLY A 111 -3.12 -3.43 -11.96
CA GLY A 111 -2.25 -4.59 -11.75
C GLY A 111 -2.83 -5.62 -10.77
N VAL A 112 -3.51 -5.16 -9.72
CA VAL A 112 -4.07 -6.03 -8.67
C VAL A 112 -5.55 -6.31 -8.89
N LEU A 113 -6.34 -5.36 -9.43
CA LEU A 113 -7.81 -5.42 -9.39
C LEU A 113 -8.53 -5.84 -10.69
N ARG A 114 -7.89 -5.89 -11.87
CA ARG A 114 -8.56 -6.31 -13.11
C ARG A 114 -7.80 -7.35 -13.94
N ASN A 115 -8.38 -8.55 -14.02
CA ASN A 115 -8.21 -9.45 -15.16
C ASN A 115 -9.14 -8.97 -16.29
N ASP A 116 -8.86 -7.80 -16.86
CA ASP A 116 -9.62 -7.28 -18.03
C ASP A 116 -8.67 -6.99 -19.18
N ASN A 117 -8.76 -7.85 -20.20
CA ASN A 117 -7.86 -7.92 -21.35
C ASN A 117 -7.84 -6.65 -22.24
N ALA A 118 -8.83 -5.76 -22.12
CA ALA A 118 -9.00 -4.63 -23.04
C ALA A 118 -8.00 -3.47 -22.78
N VAL A 119 -7.84 -3.07 -21.52
CA VAL A 119 -6.94 -1.95 -21.18
C VAL A 119 -5.48 -2.37 -21.27
N GLN A 120 -5.16 -3.63 -20.93
CA GLN A 120 -3.82 -4.18 -21.12
C GLN A 120 -3.43 -4.18 -22.60
N ARG A 121 -4.34 -4.56 -23.51
CA ARG A 121 -4.11 -4.44 -24.96
C ARG A 121 -3.85 -3.01 -25.38
N GLU A 122 -4.59 -2.04 -24.84
CA GLU A 122 -4.41 -0.62 -25.18
C GLU A 122 -3.06 -0.07 -24.68
N ILE A 123 -2.64 -0.43 -23.46
CA ILE A 123 -1.35 -0.03 -22.90
C ILE A 123 -0.19 -0.71 -23.65
N THR A 124 -0.31 -2.02 -23.92
CA THR A 124 0.67 -2.76 -24.71
C THR A 124 0.77 -2.18 -26.12
N GLN A 125 -0.35 -1.87 -26.77
CA GLN A 125 -0.36 -1.20 -28.08
C GLN A 125 0.27 0.18 -28.01
N LYS A 126 -0.07 1.03 -27.03
CA LYS A 126 0.54 2.37 -26.88
C LYS A 126 2.04 2.29 -26.64
N ASN A 127 2.51 1.34 -25.83
CA ASN A 127 3.92 1.15 -25.55
C ASN A 127 4.68 0.57 -26.75
N GLN A 128 4.07 -0.36 -27.50
CA GLN A 128 4.62 -0.85 -28.76
C GLN A 128 4.67 0.26 -29.82
N LEU A 129 3.64 1.08 -29.94
CA LEU A 129 3.60 2.21 -30.86
C LEU A 129 4.68 3.25 -30.53
N ARG A 130 4.86 3.56 -29.23
CA ARG A 130 5.93 4.44 -28.77
C ARG A 130 7.32 3.87 -29.04
N ALA A 131 7.52 2.56 -28.85
CA ALA A 131 8.77 1.90 -29.17
C ALA A 131 9.07 1.91 -30.68
N LEU A 132 8.05 1.68 -31.52
CA LEU A 132 8.17 1.76 -32.98
C LEU A 132 8.46 3.18 -33.48
N MET A 133 7.86 4.21 -32.85
CA MET A 133 8.18 5.61 -33.14
C MET A 133 9.60 5.98 -32.71
N GLY A 134 10.03 5.55 -31.51
CA GLY A 134 11.39 5.77 -31.01
C GLY A 134 12.47 5.04 -31.80
N ALA A 135 12.16 3.87 -32.35
CA ALA A 135 13.03 3.12 -33.25
C ALA A 135 13.01 3.66 -34.70
N GLY A 136 12.22 4.70 -35.00
CA GLY A 136 12.10 5.29 -36.33
C GLY A 136 11.38 4.41 -37.36
N VAL A 137 10.78 3.29 -36.93
CA VAL A 137 10.08 2.31 -37.79
C VAL A 137 8.68 2.79 -38.16
N PHE A 138 8.10 3.70 -37.38
CA PHE A 138 6.79 4.30 -37.62
C PHE A 138 6.87 5.83 -37.59
N LYS A 139 6.48 6.51 -38.68
CA LYS A 139 6.27 7.96 -38.74
C LYS A 139 4.80 8.23 -39.05
N PRO A 140 4.04 8.87 -38.15
CA PRO A 140 2.66 9.23 -38.47
C PRO A 140 2.66 10.28 -39.58
N ASP A 141 1.84 10.08 -40.60
CA ASP A 141 1.64 11.06 -41.67
C ASP A 141 0.85 12.23 -41.07
N ILE A 142 1.51 13.37 -40.89
CA ILE A 142 0.88 14.60 -40.42
C ILE A 142 0.26 15.26 -41.67
N ARG A 143 -1.06 15.17 -41.80
CA ARG A 143 -1.86 16.02 -42.68
C ARG A 143 -2.45 17.19 -41.91
#